data_AF-A0A4S8XQI4-F1
#
_entry.id   AF-A0A4S8XQI4-F1
#
_cell.length_a   1.000
_cell.length_b   1.000
_cell.length_c   1.000
_cell.angle_alpha   90.00
_cell.angle_beta   90.00
_cell.angle_gamma   90.00
#
_symmetry.space_group_name_H-M   'P 1'
#
loop_
_entity.id
_entity.type
_entity.pdbx_description
1 polymer ?
#
loop_
_entity_poly.entity_id
_entity_poly.type
_entity_poly.pdbx_seq_one_letter_code
_entity_poly.pdbx_strand_id
1 'polypeptide(L)'
;MSTRTPMQRLLQQHNGYTPLLVQSFSQHQPCLRQSTRLFSNTSYNAAGVRNNKSYAPQQPNIKQPAQKSFEVMKKEQMKNIEQMPNDVGLIPGTFIMPSGDKLPSLFQEPGLRFKLEKYRIWLRIKEVFGRHYMGYFHVKPRADFQTSKIPSISKSLYTDMYTHFAQGNLSPISSQLCENIYSSLDQRIIARGPNTGMQWQLHRWLNEPKIVSHKYMPMSLEDNKDKTKQTTIQQVVVRMQSLQSLKKIKKVRQGGKVVEMLEEGSSQVAKPVTEYLVVQRLCKRGKMGEWMVWGTTRESSVEEALES
;
A
#
# COMPACT_ATOMS: atom_id res chain seq x y z
N MET A 1 -3.53 -7.31 10.38
CA MET A 1 -3.44 -6.64 9.06
C MET A 1 -4.58 -7.12 8.17
N SER A 2 -5.53 -6.24 7.86
CA SER A 2 -6.65 -6.49 6.95
C SER A 2 -6.97 -5.16 6.27
N THR A 3 -6.73 -5.06 4.96
CA THR A 3 -6.97 -3.87 4.14
C THR A 3 -8.45 -3.76 3.78
N ARG A 4 -9.29 -3.44 4.77
CA ARG A 4 -10.71 -3.12 4.51
C ARG A 4 -10.88 -1.64 4.28
N THR A 5 -11.47 -1.25 3.14
CA THR A 5 -11.74 0.12 2.69
C THR A 5 -12.90 0.78 3.45
N PRO A 6 -12.97 2.12 3.56
CA PRO A 6 -13.95 2.85 4.37
C PRO A 6 -15.33 3.08 3.70
N MET A 7 -15.70 2.32 2.66
CA MET A 7 -17.07 2.33 2.10
C MET A 7 -18.02 1.32 2.78
N GLN A 8 -17.53 0.54 3.75
CA GLN A 8 -18.36 -0.45 4.48
C GLN A 8 -19.29 0.17 5.54
N ARG A 9 -19.26 1.49 5.76
CA ARG A 9 -20.00 2.13 6.87
C ARG A 9 -21.49 2.38 6.62
N LEU A 10 -22.02 2.08 5.44
CA LEU A 10 -23.42 2.36 5.08
C LEU A 10 -24.33 1.12 5.04
N LEU A 11 -23.85 -0.09 5.38
CA LEU A 11 -24.61 -1.33 5.18
C LEU A 11 -24.75 -2.25 6.41
N GLN A 12 -24.50 -1.78 7.63
CA GLN A 12 -24.76 -2.61 8.82
C GLN A 12 -25.46 -1.80 9.91
N GLN A 13 -26.78 -1.68 9.77
CA GLN A 13 -27.67 -1.66 10.93
C GLN A 13 -28.85 -2.60 10.66
N HIS A 14 -29.16 -3.40 11.68
CA HIS A 14 -30.32 -4.29 11.86
C HIS A 14 -30.07 -5.78 11.55
N ASN A 15 -29.76 -6.54 12.62
CA ASN A 15 -30.73 -7.45 13.24
C ASN A 15 -30.04 -8.19 14.41
N GLY A 16 -30.51 -7.92 15.63
CA GLY A 16 -30.28 -8.82 16.75
C GLY A 16 -31.34 -9.90 16.74
N TYR A 17 -30.97 -11.13 17.08
CA TYR A 17 -31.80 -12.11 17.77
C TYR A 17 -30.88 -13.26 18.24
N THR A 18 -30.78 -13.43 19.55
CA THR A 18 -30.42 -14.69 20.21
C THR A 18 -31.72 -15.47 20.44
N PRO A 19 -31.72 -16.82 20.39
CA PRO A 19 -31.74 -17.54 21.66
C PRO A 19 -31.04 -18.93 21.71
N LEU A 20 -30.51 -19.22 22.91
CA LEU A 20 -30.52 -20.44 23.73
C LEU A 20 -30.40 -21.88 23.13
N LEU A 21 -29.28 -22.52 23.50
CA LEU A 21 -29.13 -23.81 24.23
C LEU A 21 -30.05 -25.01 23.92
N VAL A 22 -29.48 -26.10 23.38
CA VAL A 22 -29.80 -27.50 23.73
C VAL A 22 -28.53 -28.37 23.65
N GLN A 23 -28.38 -29.26 24.63
CA GLN A 23 -27.22 -30.10 24.95
C GLN A 23 -27.12 -31.38 24.10
N SER A 24 -25.87 -31.86 24.01
CA SER A 24 -25.37 -33.25 24.03
C SER A 24 -25.89 -34.28 23.01
N PHE A 25 -24.98 -34.89 22.26
CA PHE A 25 -24.62 -36.31 22.45
C PHE A 25 -23.18 -36.58 21.94
N SER A 26 -22.51 -37.41 22.73
CA SER A 26 -21.14 -37.90 22.62
C SER A 26 -20.84 -38.64 21.31
N GLN A 27 -19.64 -38.43 20.75
CA GLN A 27 -18.93 -39.52 20.06
C GLN A 27 -17.40 -39.27 20.08
N HIS A 28 -16.70 -40.34 20.45
CA HIS A 28 -15.31 -40.40 20.86
C HIS A 28 -14.30 -40.03 19.78
N GLN A 29 -13.31 -39.20 20.13
CA GLN A 29 -12.01 -39.11 19.45
C GLN A 29 -11.00 -40.03 20.15
N PRO A 30 -10.26 -40.89 19.41
CA PRO A 30 -8.99 -41.41 19.89
C PRO A 30 -7.87 -40.40 19.69
N CYS A 31 -7.06 -40.30 20.73
CA CYS A 31 -5.95 -39.40 20.95
C CYS A 31 -4.86 -39.58 19.88
N LEU A 32 -4.56 -38.54 19.10
CA LEU A 32 -3.35 -38.51 18.29
C LEU A 32 -2.15 -38.25 19.21
N ARG A 33 -1.34 -39.31 19.36
CA ARG A 33 -0.08 -39.35 20.11
C ARG A 33 0.85 -38.20 19.70
N GLN A 34 1.33 -37.50 20.72
CA GLN A 34 2.52 -36.67 20.68
C GLN A 34 3.73 -37.51 20.25
N SER A 35 4.38 -37.13 19.15
CA SER A 35 5.67 -37.70 18.76
C SER A 35 6.77 -36.96 19.52
N THR A 36 7.14 -37.50 20.68
CA THR A 36 8.40 -37.16 21.35
C THR A 36 9.54 -37.84 20.58
N ARG A 37 10.19 -37.11 19.66
CA ARG A 37 11.43 -37.60 19.03
C ARG A 37 12.57 -37.48 20.03
N LEU A 38 13.06 -38.62 20.49
CA LEU A 38 14.25 -38.78 21.33
C LEU A 38 15.52 -38.41 20.54
N PHE A 39 16.47 -37.77 21.23
CA PHE A 39 17.71 -37.18 20.71
C PHE A 39 18.79 -38.18 20.22
N SER A 40 18.47 -39.46 20.07
CA SER A 40 19.46 -40.54 19.93
C SER A 40 19.14 -41.51 18.78
N ASN A 41 18.96 -40.97 17.57
CA ASN A 41 19.02 -41.74 16.33
C ASN A 41 20.12 -41.17 15.42
N THR A 42 21.36 -41.32 15.86
CA THR A 42 22.53 -41.26 14.97
C THR A 42 22.79 -42.68 14.46
N SER A 43 22.82 -42.88 13.16
CA SER A 43 23.18 -44.17 12.55
C SER A 43 24.61 -44.57 12.94
N TYR A 44 24.78 -45.81 13.40
CA TYR A 44 26.11 -46.40 13.64
C TYR A 44 26.86 -46.57 12.31
N ASN A 45 28.06 -45.99 12.22
CA ASN A 45 29.02 -46.36 11.17
C ASN A 45 29.70 -47.67 11.58
N ALA A 46 29.45 -48.75 10.85
CA ALA A 46 30.14 -50.01 11.05
C ALA A 46 31.65 -49.83 10.73
N ALA A 47 32.47 -49.82 11.77
CA ALA A 47 33.91 -49.91 11.62
C ALA A 47 34.28 -51.37 11.32
N GLY A 48 34.67 -51.62 10.07
CA GLY A 48 35.43 -52.82 9.71
C GLY A 48 34.71 -53.81 8.79
N VAL A 49 34.66 -53.51 7.49
CA VAL A 49 34.87 -54.50 6.42
C VAL A 49 35.60 -53.79 5.28
N ARG A 50 36.86 -54.13 5.05
CA ARG A 50 37.62 -53.69 3.87
C ARG A 50 37.17 -54.51 2.66
N ASN A 51 36.20 -53.98 1.91
CA ASN A 51 35.91 -54.51 0.58
C ASN A 51 36.95 -53.98 -0.42
N ASN A 52 37.51 -54.90 -1.21
CA ASN A 52 38.47 -54.60 -2.28
C ASN A 52 37.85 -53.59 -3.26
N LYS A 53 38.44 -52.40 -3.34
CA LYS A 53 38.06 -51.35 -4.29
C LYS A 53 38.44 -51.80 -5.70
N SER A 54 37.45 -52.14 -6.51
CA SER A 54 37.56 -52.06 -7.96
C SER A 54 37.66 -50.58 -8.35
N TYR A 55 38.79 -50.20 -8.95
CA TYR A 55 39.02 -48.85 -9.49
C TYR A 55 38.27 -48.70 -10.83
N ALA A 56 36.95 -48.56 -10.78
CA ALA A 56 36.20 -48.02 -11.90
C ALA A 56 36.19 -46.48 -11.75
N PRO A 57 36.64 -45.70 -12.75
CA PRO A 57 36.53 -44.25 -12.70
C PRO A 57 35.04 -43.88 -12.69
N GLN A 58 34.53 -43.40 -11.55
CA GLN A 58 33.23 -42.77 -11.51
C GLN A 58 33.30 -41.47 -12.32
N GLN A 59 32.47 -41.37 -13.36
CA GLN A 59 32.33 -40.12 -14.09
C GLN A 59 31.90 -39.02 -13.11
N PRO A 60 32.57 -37.85 -13.10
CA PRO A 60 32.20 -36.78 -12.19
C PRO A 60 30.77 -36.36 -12.50
N ASN A 61 29.87 -36.55 -11.54
CA ASN A 61 28.52 -36.01 -11.59
C ASN A 61 28.64 -34.51 -11.86
N ILE A 62 28.12 -34.04 -13.00
CA ILE A 62 28.19 -32.63 -13.40
C ILE A 62 27.51 -31.84 -12.29
N LYS A 63 28.32 -31.19 -11.44
CA LYS A 63 27.82 -30.35 -10.35
C LYS A 63 26.99 -29.26 -11.01
N GLN A 64 25.67 -29.30 -10.81
CA GLN A 64 24.82 -28.20 -11.23
C GLN A 64 25.39 -26.92 -10.62
N PRO A 65 25.50 -25.82 -11.40
CA PRO A 65 26.03 -24.57 -10.87
C PRO A 65 25.20 -24.18 -9.66
N ALA A 66 25.87 -23.79 -8.57
CA ALA A 66 25.20 -23.42 -7.34
C ALA A 66 24.17 -22.33 -7.64
N GLN A 67 22.90 -22.61 -7.36
CA GLN A 67 21.85 -21.61 -7.49
C GLN A 67 22.19 -20.45 -6.55
N LYS A 68 22.14 -19.23 -7.07
CA LYS A 68 22.37 -18.02 -6.26
C LYS A 68 21.34 -18.00 -5.13
N SER A 69 21.76 -17.59 -3.94
CA SER A 69 20.82 -17.46 -2.82
C SER A 69 19.70 -16.48 -3.17
N PHE A 70 18.53 -16.66 -2.56
CA PHE A 70 17.38 -15.78 -2.79
C PHE A 70 17.72 -14.30 -2.57
N GLU A 71 18.58 -13.99 -1.60
CA GLU A 71 19.04 -12.63 -1.34
C GLU A 71 19.93 -12.07 -2.46
N VAL A 72 20.82 -12.90 -3.03
CA VAL A 72 21.67 -12.50 -4.16
C VAL A 72 20.81 -12.31 -5.41
N MET A 73 19.85 -13.20 -5.68
CA MET A 73 18.88 -13.02 -6.77
C MET A 73 18.07 -11.73 -6.61
N LYS A 74 17.58 -11.43 -5.41
CA LYS A 74 16.86 -10.18 -5.11
C LYS A 74 17.74 -8.96 -5.34
N LYS A 75 19.01 -8.99 -4.88
CA LYS A 75 19.98 -7.90 -5.13
C LYS A 75 20.26 -7.73 -6.63
N GLU A 76 20.36 -8.81 -7.40
CA GLU A 76 20.56 -8.75 -8.85
C GLU A 76 19.34 -8.23 -9.61
N GLN A 77 18.13 -8.65 -9.24
CA GLN A 77 16.88 -8.08 -9.77
C GLN A 77 16.78 -6.58 -9.44
N MET A 78 17.16 -6.20 -8.22
CA MET A 78 17.18 -4.82 -7.77
C MET A 78 18.28 -3.97 -8.43
N LYS A 79 19.37 -4.57 -8.92
CA LYS A 79 20.39 -3.88 -9.76
C LYS A 79 19.85 -3.51 -11.14
N ASN A 80 18.80 -4.18 -11.61
CA ASN A 80 18.10 -3.78 -12.82
C ASN A 80 17.12 -2.64 -12.52
N ILE A 81 17.66 -1.42 -12.38
CA ILE A 81 16.91 -0.19 -12.03
C ILE A 81 15.75 0.08 -13.01
N GLU A 82 15.87 -0.36 -14.26
CA GLU A 82 14.80 -0.23 -15.25
C GLU A 82 13.61 -1.11 -14.91
N GLN A 83 13.86 -2.33 -14.44
CA GLN A 83 12.85 -3.30 -14.02
C GLN A 83 12.40 -3.14 -12.55
N MET A 84 12.85 -2.08 -11.86
CA MET A 84 12.44 -1.83 -10.49
C MET A 84 10.92 -1.55 -10.44
N PRO A 85 10.16 -2.25 -9.58
CA PRO A 85 8.74 -1.98 -9.43
C PRO A 85 8.52 -0.55 -8.95
N ASN A 86 7.54 0.12 -9.56
CA ASN A 86 7.17 1.49 -9.21
C ASN A 86 6.44 1.56 -7.85
N ASP A 87 6.06 0.42 -7.30
CA ASP A 87 5.39 0.29 -6.02
C ASP A 87 6.34 -0.22 -4.95
N VAL A 88 6.66 0.67 -4.02
CA VAL A 88 7.35 0.31 -2.79
C VAL A 88 6.41 0.77 -1.68
N GLY A 89 6.15 -0.13 -0.72
CA GLY A 89 5.15 0.10 0.32
C GLY A 89 5.29 1.45 1.01
N LEU A 90 4.22 1.90 1.68
CA LEU A 90 4.20 3.17 2.42
C LEU A 90 5.46 3.31 3.29
N ILE A 91 6.21 4.39 3.09
CA ILE A 91 7.50 4.59 3.76
C ILE A 91 7.27 4.56 5.28
N PRO A 92 8.07 3.79 6.04
CA PRO A 92 7.91 3.67 7.49
C PRO A 92 8.08 5.04 8.18
N GLY A 93 7.38 5.22 9.30
CA GLY A 93 7.35 6.52 10.00
C GLY A 93 6.56 7.61 9.25
N THR A 94 5.70 7.23 8.30
CA THR A 94 4.69 8.11 7.73
C THR A 94 3.58 8.32 8.76
N PHE A 95 3.64 9.46 9.44
CA PHE A 95 2.64 9.84 10.44
C PHE A 95 1.62 10.80 9.84
N ILE A 96 0.34 10.50 10.05
CA ILE A 96 -0.79 11.32 9.62
C ILE A 96 -1.58 11.66 10.86
N MET A 97 -1.57 12.94 11.24
CA MET A 97 -2.21 13.40 12.46
C MET A 97 -3.71 13.01 12.46
N PRO A 98 -4.20 12.36 13.53
CA PRO A 98 -5.63 12.10 13.67
C PRO A 98 -6.42 13.42 13.71
N SER A 99 -7.65 13.40 13.21
CA SER A 99 -8.54 14.57 13.17
C SER A 99 -9.90 14.24 13.76
N GLY A 100 -10.64 15.27 14.19
CA GLY A 100 -11.98 15.12 14.76
C GLY A 100 -11.96 14.25 16.01
N ASP A 101 -12.86 13.28 16.08
CA ASP A 101 -13.09 12.43 17.26
C ASP A 101 -11.90 11.53 17.62
N LYS A 102 -10.98 11.29 16.68
CA LYS A 102 -9.76 10.49 16.94
C LYS A 102 -8.64 11.30 17.60
N LEU A 103 -8.81 12.61 17.69
CA LEU A 103 -7.82 13.51 18.27
C LEU A 103 -8.10 13.64 19.77
N PRO A 104 -7.11 13.40 20.65
CA PRO A 104 -7.32 13.56 22.08
C PRO A 104 -7.74 14.99 22.40
N SER A 105 -8.74 15.12 23.27
CA SER A 105 -9.33 16.42 23.56
C SER A 105 -8.36 17.29 24.36
N LEU A 106 -8.40 18.61 24.10
CA LEU A 106 -7.52 19.58 24.80
C LEU A 106 -7.81 19.67 26.30
N PHE A 107 -9.03 19.31 26.72
CA PHE A 107 -9.49 19.48 28.10
C PHE A 107 -9.44 18.19 28.92
N GLN A 108 -9.70 17.02 28.32
CA GLN A 108 -9.66 15.75 29.07
C GLN A 108 -8.26 15.16 29.09
N GLU A 109 -7.52 15.25 27.98
CA GLU A 109 -6.19 14.63 27.84
C GLU A 109 -5.13 15.60 27.28
N PRO A 110 -4.90 16.77 27.95
CA PRO A 110 -3.99 17.80 27.45
C PRO A 110 -2.54 17.29 27.29
N GLY A 111 -2.08 16.41 28.18
CA GLY A 111 -0.72 15.86 28.15
C GLY A 111 -0.47 14.99 26.91
N LEU A 112 -1.43 14.14 26.55
CA LEU A 112 -1.35 13.32 25.33
C LEU A 112 -1.41 14.20 24.07
N ARG A 113 -2.31 15.18 24.07
CA ARG A 113 -2.41 16.15 22.99
C ARG A 113 -1.11 16.94 22.76
N PHE A 114 -0.46 17.38 23.84
CA PHE A 114 0.82 18.08 23.76
C PHE A 114 1.95 17.18 23.24
N LYS A 115 2.04 15.93 23.70
CA LYS A 115 3.03 14.96 23.20
C LYS A 115 2.88 14.72 21.70
N LEU A 116 1.65 14.53 21.22
CA LEU A 116 1.35 14.36 19.79
C LEU A 116 1.71 15.61 18.97
N GLU A 117 1.36 16.79 19.45
CA GLU A 117 1.69 18.05 18.77
C GLU A 117 3.21 18.28 18.72
N LYS A 118 3.92 17.98 19.82
CA LYS A 118 5.38 18.01 19.88
C LYS A 118 5.99 17.03 18.86
N TYR A 119 5.48 15.81 18.80
CA TYR A 119 5.92 14.80 17.84
C TYR A 119 5.67 15.25 16.39
N ARG A 120 4.48 15.79 16.09
CA ARG A 120 4.13 16.36 14.78
C ARG A 120 5.10 17.46 14.35
N ILE A 121 5.38 18.41 15.23
CA ILE A 121 6.30 19.52 14.95
C ILE A 121 7.70 18.98 14.66
N TRP A 122 8.19 18.07 15.51
CA TRP A 122 9.52 17.49 15.35
C TRP A 122 9.66 16.67 14.06
N LEU A 123 8.63 15.89 13.70
CA LEU A 123 8.58 15.22 12.40
C LEU A 123 8.63 16.22 11.25
N ARG A 124 7.90 17.35 11.34
CA ARG A 124 7.92 18.38 10.30
C ARG A 124 9.30 18.97 10.09
N ILE A 125 10.00 19.23 11.18
CA ILE A 125 11.37 19.71 11.16
C ILE A 125 12.26 18.66 10.48
N LYS A 126 12.16 17.38 10.86
CA LYS A 126 12.90 16.28 10.22
C LYS A 126 12.61 16.16 8.72
N GLU A 127 11.36 16.31 8.29
CA GLU A 127 10.99 16.25 6.87
C GLU A 127 11.58 17.41 6.06
N VAL A 128 11.57 18.62 6.62
CA VAL A 128 12.18 19.80 5.99
C VAL A 128 13.71 19.62 5.87
N PHE A 129 14.36 19.14 6.93
CA PHE A 129 15.79 18.80 6.89
C PHE A 129 16.08 17.66 5.92
N GLY A 130 15.26 16.61 5.93
CA GLY A 130 15.38 15.46 5.02
C GLY A 130 15.28 15.90 3.56
N ARG A 131 14.33 16.77 3.22
CA ARG A 131 14.24 17.39 1.88
C ARG A 131 15.53 18.12 1.52
N HIS A 132 16.05 18.96 2.41
CA HIS A 132 17.27 19.71 2.14
C HIS A 132 18.48 18.78 1.94
N TYR A 133 18.63 17.80 2.83
CA TYR A 133 19.66 16.78 2.76
C TYR A 133 19.61 15.98 1.45
N MET A 134 18.43 15.49 1.08
CA MET A 134 18.26 14.65 -0.11
C MET A 134 18.52 15.42 -1.41
N GLY A 135 18.05 16.67 -1.50
CA GLY A 135 18.22 17.48 -2.71
C GLY A 135 19.61 18.03 -2.90
N TYR A 136 20.31 18.34 -1.82
CA TYR A 136 21.61 18.99 -1.89
C TYR A 136 22.79 18.01 -1.77
N PHE A 137 22.69 17.03 -0.87
CA PHE A 137 23.83 16.15 -0.55
C PHE A 137 23.73 14.75 -1.15
N HIS A 138 22.52 14.21 -1.31
CA HIS A 138 22.32 12.80 -1.66
C HIS A 138 22.22 12.57 -3.17
N VAL A 139 21.41 13.36 -3.88
CA VAL A 139 21.13 13.15 -5.30
C VAL A 139 21.85 14.20 -6.15
N LYS A 140 22.63 13.77 -7.15
CA LYS A 140 23.19 14.64 -8.20
C LYS A 140 22.63 14.25 -9.58
N PRO A 141 22.25 15.19 -10.46
CA PRO A 141 22.15 16.64 -10.26
C PRO A 141 21.08 17.00 -9.22
N ARG A 142 21.09 18.26 -8.75
CA ARG A 142 20.14 18.75 -7.73
C ARG A 142 18.71 18.50 -8.21
N ALA A 143 18.00 17.64 -7.49
CA ALA A 143 16.66 17.28 -7.88
C ALA A 143 15.65 18.38 -7.54
N ASP A 144 14.76 18.71 -8.49
CA ASP A 144 13.62 19.58 -8.23
C ASP A 144 12.51 18.78 -7.53
N PHE A 145 12.26 19.11 -6.26
CA PHE A 145 11.21 18.48 -5.46
C PHE A 145 9.80 18.94 -5.75
N GLN A 146 9.63 19.99 -6.57
CA GLN A 146 8.35 20.53 -7.00
C GLN A 146 7.35 20.75 -5.86
N THR A 147 7.84 21.03 -4.63
CA THR A 147 7.01 20.94 -3.41
C THR A 147 5.79 21.85 -3.45
N SER A 148 5.91 23.05 -4.04
CA SER A 148 4.80 23.99 -4.23
C SER A 148 3.75 23.51 -5.24
N LYS A 149 4.15 22.70 -6.23
CA LYS A 149 3.26 22.18 -7.29
C LYS A 149 2.53 20.90 -6.86
N ILE A 150 3.01 20.20 -5.84
CA ILE A 150 2.44 18.93 -5.36
C ILE A 150 0.92 19.02 -5.11
N PRO A 151 0.38 20.05 -4.41
CA PRO A 151 -1.07 20.14 -4.21
C PRO A 151 -1.86 20.19 -5.52
N SER A 152 -1.37 20.93 -6.52
CA SER A 152 -2.01 21.04 -7.84
C SER A 152 -1.95 19.71 -8.61
N ILE A 153 -0.75 19.11 -8.68
CA ILE A 153 -0.52 17.80 -9.31
C ILE A 153 -1.39 16.72 -8.66
N SER A 154 -1.55 16.77 -7.33
CA SER A 154 -2.39 15.83 -6.60
C SER A 154 -3.87 15.99 -6.95
N LYS A 155 -4.36 17.21 -7.21
CA LYS A 155 -5.75 17.43 -7.66
C LYS A 155 -5.99 16.82 -9.03
N SER A 156 -5.07 17.01 -9.98
CA SER A 156 -5.23 16.47 -11.33
C SER A 156 -5.23 14.95 -11.29
N LEU A 157 -4.20 14.34 -10.69
CA LEU A 157 -4.09 12.89 -10.55
C LEU A 157 -5.32 12.27 -9.84
N TYR A 158 -5.82 12.92 -8.79
CA TYR A 158 -7.01 12.47 -8.08
C TYR A 158 -8.26 12.49 -8.96
N THR A 159 -8.46 13.59 -9.71
CA THR A 159 -9.62 13.77 -10.57
C THR A 159 -9.58 12.80 -11.74
N ASP A 160 -8.43 12.65 -12.37
CA ASP A 160 -8.22 11.74 -13.51
C ASP A 160 -8.46 10.30 -13.06
N MET A 161 -7.86 9.88 -11.93
CA MET A 161 -8.04 8.56 -11.35
C MET A 161 -9.51 8.21 -11.13
N TYR A 162 -10.26 9.06 -10.43
CA TYR A 162 -11.67 8.76 -10.13
C TYR A 162 -12.59 8.87 -11.34
N THR A 163 -12.30 9.77 -12.28
CA THR A 163 -13.06 9.92 -13.53
C THR A 163 -12.94 8.66 -14.39
N HIS A 164 -11.71 8.21 -14.64
CA HIS A 164 -11.42 6.99 -15.40
C HIS A 164 -11.92 5.72 -14.68
N PHE A 165 -11.79 5.68 -13.35
CA PHE A 165 -12.35 4.60 -12.56
C PHE A 165 -13.88 4.53 -12.68
N ALA A 166 -14.59 5.66 -12.64
CA ALA A 166 -16.04 5.68 -12.81
C ALA A 166 -16.45 5.21 -14.21
N GLN A 167 -15.77 5.68 -15.25
CA GLN A 167 -15.95 5.25 -16.65
C GLN A 167 -15.67 3.76 -16.86
N GLY A 168 -14.86 3.13 -16.00
CA GLY A 168 -14.49 1.73 -16.12
C GLY A 168 -13.35 1.48 -17.12
N ASN A 169 -12.55 2.50 -17.44
CA ASN A 169 -11.40 2.39 -18.33
C ASN A 169 -10.19 3.10 -17.72
N LEU A 170 -9.19 2.32 -17.30
CA LEU A 170 -7.96 2.81 -16.67
C LEU A 170 -6.77 2.90 -17.64
N SER A 171 -6.88 2.37 -18.86
CA SER A 171 -5.77 2.33 -19.81
C SER A 171 -5.13 3.69 -20.09
N PRO A 172 -5.89 4.80 -20.24
CA PRO A 172 -5.31 6.13 -20.52
C PRO A 172 -4.43 6.68 -19.40
N ILE A 173 -4.66 6.28 -18.15
CA ILE A 173 -3.96 6.78 -16.97
C ILE A 173 -3.03 5.74 -16.33
N SER A 174 -2.77 4.63 -17.03
CA SER A 174 -1.96 3.53 -16.51
C SER A 174 -0.55 3.98 -16.08
N SER A 175 0.07 4.92 -16.81
CA SER A 175 1.38 5.50 -16.46
C SER A 175 1.35 6.41 -15.22
N GLN A 176 0.18 6.94 -14.86
CA GLN A 176 -0.02 7.82 -13.71
C GLN A 176 -0.34 7.04 -12.43
N LEU A 177 -0.52 5.72 -12.51
CA LEU A 177 -0.91 4.86 -11.41
C LEU A 177 0.23 3.89 -11.07
N CYS A 178 0.51 3.68 -9.78
CA CYS A 178 1.35 2.57 -9.36
C CYS A 178 0.64 1.23 -9.60
N GLU A 179 1.44 0.17 -9.72
CA GLU A 179 0.96 -1.17 -10.10
C GLU A 179 -0.14 -1.71 -9.16
N ASN A 180 0.01 -1.57 -7.83
CA ASN A 180 -0.98 -2.09 -6.90
C ASN A 180 -2.32 -1.34 -6.97
N ILE A 181 -2.30 -0.01 -7.10
CA ILE A 181 -3.54 0.76 -7.20
C ILE A 181 -4.22 0.50 -8.54
N TYR A 182 -3.46 0.38 -9.63
CA TYR A 182 -3.99 0.00 -10.94
C TYR A 182 -4.70 -1.36 -10.85
N SER A 183 -4.01 -2.39 -10.36
CA SER A 183 -4.55 -3.74 -10.21
C SER A 183 -5.79 -3.76 -9.31
N SER A 184 -5.76 -3.04 -8.18
CA SER A 184 -6.90 -2.95 -7.26
C SER A 184 -8.12 -2.27 -7.89
N LEU A 185 -7.92 -1.18 -8.64
CA LEU A 185 -9.01 -0.49 -9.32
C LEU A 185 -9.58 -1.33 -10.47
N ASP A 186 -8.72 -2.02 -11.22
CA ASP A 186 -9.12 -2.91 -12.32
C ASP A 186 -9.96 -4.10 -11.82
N GLN A 187 -9.49 -4.79 -10.76
CA GLN A 187 -10.26 -5.83 -10.08
C GLN A 187 -11.62 -5.33 -9.61
N ARG A 188 -11.68 -4.09 -9.10
CA ARG A 188 -12.94 -3.47 -8.68
C ARG A 188 -13.84 -3.10 -9.84
N ILE A 189 -13.30 -2.81 -11.03
CA ILE A 189 -14.11 -2.59 -12.24
C ILE A 189 -14.72 -3.93 -12.68
N ILE A 190 -13.91 -4.99 -12.73
CA ILE A 190 -14.34 -6.35 -13.06
C ILE A 190 -15.44 -6.83 -12.08
N ALA A 191 -15.24 -6.59 -10.78
CA ALA A 191 -16.16 -7.01 -9.73
C ALA A 191 -17.52 -6.27 -9.73
N ARG A 192 -17.69 -5.16 -10.47
CA ARG A 192 -19.00 -4.50 -10.60
C ARG A 192 -20.01 -5.41 -11.29
N GLY A 193 -19.54 -6.27 -12.20
CA GLY A 193 -20.37 -7.11 -13.03
C GLY A 193 -20.76 -6.44 -14.36
N PRO A 194 -21.27 -7.22 -15.32
CA PRO A 194 -21.75 -6.67 -16.59
C PRO A 194 -22.99 -5.80 -16.36
N ASN A 195 -23.15 -4.77 -17.19
CA ASN A 195 -24.31 -3.85 -17.18
C ASN A 195 -24.42 -2.91 -15.96
N THR A 196 -23.41 -2.84 -15.09
CA THR A 196 -23.34 -1.84 -14.02
C THR A 196 -22.35 -0.75 -14.36
N GLY A 197 -22.81 0.50 -14.36
CA GLY A 197 -22.02 1.70 -14.54
C GLY A 197 -21.91 2.50 -13.24
N MET A 198 -20.93 3.40 -13.21
CA MET A 198 -20.71 4.32 -12.10
C MET A 198 -20.46 5.71 -12.67
N GLN A 199 -21.09 6.72 -12.08
CA GLN A 199 -20.83 8.11 -12.42
C GLN A 199 -20.33 8.82 -11.17
N TRP A 200 -19.09 9.28 -11.22
CA TRP A 200 -18.48 10.09 -10.17
C TRP A 200 -18.44 11.54 -10.62
N GLN A 201 -18.76 12.45 -9.70
CA GLN A 201 -18.69 13.88 -9.95
C GLN A 201 -18.07 14.60 -8.76
N LEU A 202 -17.02 15.35 -9.04
CA LEU A 202 -16.44 16.31 -8.13
C LEU A 202 -17.18 17.65 -8.26
N HIS A 203 -17.86 18.09 -7.19
CA HIS A 203 -18.58 19.37 -7.19
C HIS A 203 -17.62 20.52 -6.92
N ARG A 204 -16.88 20.44 -5.80
CA ARG A 204 -15.91 21.44 -5.40
C ARG A 204 -14.92 20.90 -4.38
N TRP A 205 -13.79 21.58 -4.27
CA TRP A 205 -12.85 21.40 -3.16
C TRP A 205 -13.34 22.19 -1.94
N LEU A 206 -13.39 21.55 -0.77
CA LEU A 206 -13.78 22.21 0.48
C LEU A 206 -12.64 23.03 1.05
N ASN A 207 -11.42 22.53 0.92
CA ASN A 207 -10.18 23.19 1.30
C ASN A 207 -9.11 22.90 0.25
N GLU A 208 -8.07 23.74 0.21
CA GLU A 208 -6.89 23.41 -0.57
C GLU A 208 -6.21 22.15 -0.05
N PRO A 209 -5.72 21.25 -0.94
CA PRO A 209 -4.97 20.08 -0.55
C PRO A 209 -3.73 20.46 0.27
N LYS A 210 -3.59 19.84 1.44
CA LYS A 210 -2.47 20.10 2.34
C LYS A 210 -1.55 18.89 2.38
N ILE A 211 -0.26 19.12 2.16
CA ILE A 211 0.76 18.09 2.38
C ILE A 211 0.72 17.74 3.87
N VAL A 212 0.60 16.46 4.22
CA VAL A 212 0.56 15.97 5.61
C VAL A 212 1.82 15.21 5.98
N SER A 213 2.44 14.51 5.04
CA SER A 213 3.73 13.83 5.23
C SER A 213 4.53 13.93 3.94
N HIS A 214 5.84 14.12 4.05
CA HIS A 214 6.75 14.20 2.91
C HIS A 214 8.03 13.43 3.23
N LYS A 215 8.14 12.23 2.65
CA LYS A 215 9.21 11.28 2.95
C LYS A 215 10.06 10.96 1.74
N TYR A 216 11.28 10.56 2.04
CA TYR A 216 12.28 10.13 1.09
C TYR A 216 12.89 8.83 1.58
N MET A 217 13.05 7.87 0.69
CA MET A 217 13.72 6.61 0.98
C MET A 217 14.84 6.38 -0.03
N PRO A 218 16.12 6.54 0.39
CA PRO A 218 17.24 6.18 -0.47
C PRO A 218 17.29 4.66 -0.63
N MET A 219 17.46 4.21 -1.87
CA MET A 219 17.57 2.79 -2.17
C MET A 219 19.05 2.46 -2.35
N SER A 220 19.57 1.55 -1.52
CA SER A 220 20.98 1.12 -1.57
C SER A 220 21.21 0.09 -2.69
N LEU A 221 20.98 0.49 -3.94
CA LEU A 221 21.06 -0.39 -5.11
C LEU A 221 22.44 -0.39 -5.76
N GLU A 222 23.10 0.76 -5.77
CA GLU A 222 24.40 0.99 -6.37
C GLU A 222 25.37 1.52 -5.30
N ASP A 223 26.68 1.41 -5.54
CA ASP A 223 27.71 1.84 -4.59
C ASP A 223 27.49 3.32 -4.21
N ASN A 224 27.36 3.59 -2.92
CA ASN A 224 26.98 4.91 -2.39
C ASN A 224 27.96 6.04 -2.76
N LYS A 225 29.16 5.68 -3.24
CA LYS A 225 30.22 6.58 -3.68
C LYS A 225 29.79 7.47 -4.85
N ASP A 226 29.01 6.92 -5.79
CA ASP A 226 28.55 7.66 -6.97
C ASP A 226 27.18 8.32 -6.71
N LYS A 227 27.19 9.59 -6.32
CA LYS A 227 25.96 10.37 -6.05
C LYS A 227 25.04 10.55 -7.26
N THR A 228 25.56 10.37 -8.48
CA THR A 228 24.81 10.44 -9.74
C THR A 228 23.98 9.20 -10.01
N LYS A 229 24.31 8.10 -9.34
CA LYS A 229 23.72 6.77 -9.49
C LYS A 229 22.68 6.45 -8.42
N GLN A 230 22.52 7.36 -7.47
CA GLN A 230 21.58 7.22 -6.37
C GLN A 230 20.14 7.12 -6.89
N THR A 231 19.45 6.09 -6.41
CA THR A 231 18.03 5.89 -6.64
C THR A 231 17.29 6.17 -5.35
N THR A 232 16.23 6.97 -5.43
CA THR A 232 15.49 7.43 -4.25
C THR A 232 14.02 7.47 -4.56
N ILE A 233 13.22 7.03 -3.60
CA ILE A 233 11.76 7.13 -3.66
C ILE A 233 11.35 8.38 -2.92
N GLN A 234 10.50 9.19 -3.54
CA GLN A 234 9.84 10.29 -2.88
C GLN A 234 8.35 9.97 -2.77
N GLN A 235 7.84 9.98 -1.54
CA GLN A 235 6.44 9.70 -1.27
C GLN A 235 5.86 10.84 -0.45
N VAL A 236 4.68 11.30 -0.85
CA VAL A 236 4.02 12.45 -0.25
C VAL A 236 2.57 12.11 0.01
N VAL A 237 2.13 12.36 1.24
CA VAL A 237 0.74 12.22 1.63
C VAL A 237 0.09 13.59 1.59
N VAL A 238 -1.01 13.70 0.88
CA VAL A 238 -1.78 14.93 0.71
C VAL A 238 -3.20 14.71 1.24
N ARG A 239 -3.63 15.57 2.16
CA ARG A 239 -5.01 15.61 2.63
C ARG A 239 -5.88 16.29 1.58
N MET A 240 -6.82 15.53 1.04
CA MET A 240 -7.81 15.94 0.06
C MET A 240 -9.15 16.14 0.77
N GLN A 241 -9.77 17.31 0.60
CA GLN A 241 -11.10 17.59 1.16
C GLN A 241 -12.01 18.11 0.06
N SER A 242 -13.04 17.35 -0.25
CA SER A 242 -13.87 17.57 -1.43
C SER A 242 -15.33 17.27 -1.17
N LEU A 243 -16.20 17.92 -1.93
CA LEU A 243 -17.61 17.62 -2.01
C LEU A 243 -17.88 16.80 -3.28
N GLN A 244 -18.36 15.56 -3.12
CA GLN A 244 -18.47 14.60 -4.22
C GLN A 244 -19.84 13.93 -4.24
N SER A 245 -20.33 13.56 -5.43
CA SER A 245 -21.49 12.67 -5.59
C SER A 245 -21.09 11.43 -6.39
N LEU A 246 -21.75 10.32 -6.05
CA LEU A 246 -21.53 9.03 -6.70
C LEU A 246 -22.88 8.42 -7.05
N LYS A 247 -23.10 8.18 -8.35
CA LYS A 247 -24.31 7.52 -8.85
C LYS A 247 -23.92 6.13 -9.34
N LYS A 248 -24.64 5.10 -8.89
CA LYS A 248 -24.51 3.75 -9.42
C LYS A 248 -25.69 3.48 -10.35
N ILE A 249 -25.37 3.07 -11.57
CA ILE A 249 -26.34 2.89 -12.64
C ILE A 249 -26.35 1.41 -13.00
N LYS A 250 -27.53 0.80 -13.04
CA LYS A 250 -27.73 -0.56 -13.52
C LYS A 250 -28.52 -0.51 -14.82
N LYS A 251 -27.94 -1.03 -15.89
CA LYS A 251 -28.62 -1.15 -17.19
C LYS A 251 -29.46 -2.42 -17.17
N VAL A 252 -30.78 -2.26 -17.20
CA VAL A 252 -31.73 -3.38 -17.22
C VAL A 252 -32.45 -3.35 -18.56
N ARG A 253 -32.60 -4.53 -19.20
CA ARG A 253 -33.42 -4.67 -20.40
C ARG A 253 -34.87 -4.84 -19.96
N GLN A 254 -35.71 -3.83 -20.21
CA GLN A 254 -37.16 -3.92 -20.04
C GLN A 254 -37.83 -3.70 -21.40
N GLY A 255 -38.62 -4.67 -21.85
CA GLY A 255 -39.39 -4.56 -23.10
C GLY A 255 -38.55 -4.30 -24.36
N GLY A 256 -37.34 -4.85 -24.46
CA GLY A 256 -36.46 -4.67 -25.62
C GLY A 256 -35.66 -3.36 -25.65
N LYS A 257 -35.91 -2.42 -24.71
CA LYS A 257 -35.10 -1.20 -24.53
C LYS A 257 -34.17 -1.34 -23.33
N VAL A 258 -32.95 -0.83 -23.46
CA VAL A 258 -31.98 -0.74 -22.36
C VAL A 258 -32.32 0.51 -21.54
N VAL A 259 -32.86 0.32 -20.35
CA VAL A 259 -33.19 1.42 -19.43
C VAL A 259 -32.12 1.48 -18.34
N GLU A 260 -31.62 2.68 -18.07
CA GLU A 260 -30.69 2.95 -17.00
C GLU A 260 -31.48 3.20 -15.70
N MET A 261 -31.39 2.26 -14.76
CA MET A 261 -32.01 2.38 -13.45
C MET A 261 -30.95 2.76 -12.40
N LEU A 262 -31.29 3.67 -11.50
CA LEU A 262 -30.45 3.93 -10.32
C LEU A 262 -30.54 2.73 -9.37
N GLU A 263 -29.39 2.27 -8.90
CA GLU A 263 -29.34 1.18 -7.92
C GLU A 263 -29.93 1.64 -6.58
N GLU A 264 -30.72 0.77 -5.92
CA GLU A 264 -31.30 1.08 -4.61
C GLU A 264 -30.17 1.39 -3.59
N GLY A 265 -30.23 2.58 -2.97
CA GLY A 265 -29.17 3.10 -2.09
C GLY A 265 -28.13 4.02 -2.77
N SER A 266 -28.19 4.21 -4.09
CA SER A 266 -27.42 5.20 -4.83
C SER A 266 -27.92 6.62 -4.53
N SER A 267 -27.28 7.32 -3.59
CA SER A 267 -27.60 8.72 -3.30
C SER A 267 -26.87 9.67 -4.25
N GLN A 268 -27.63 10.44 -5.05
CA GLN A 268 -27.06 11.52 -5.87
C GLN A 268 -26.59 12.72 -5.04
N VAL A 269 -26.85 12.71 -3.74
CA VAL A 269 -26.55 13.81 -2.82
C VAL A 269 -25.04 13.96 -2.67
N ALA A 270 -24.56 15.18 -2.86
CA ALA A 270 -23.16 15.49 -2.69
C ALA A 270 -22.76 15.41 -1.20
N LYS A 271 -21.72 14.63 -0.89
CA LYS A 271 -21.23 14.41 0.48
C LYS A 271 -19.82 14.97 0.65
N PRO A 272 -19.50 15.57 1.81
CA PRO A 272 -18.15 15.98 2.13
C PRO A 272 -17.29 14.74 2.42
N VAL A 273 -16.16 14.63 1.74
CA VAL A 273 -15.23 13.50 1.85
C VAL A 273 -13.83 14.05 2.17
N THR A 274 -13.19 13.47 3.18
CA THR A 274 -11.78 13.72 3.51
C THR A 274 -10.99 12.44 3.29
N GLU A 275 -10.00 12.50 2.40
CA GLU A 275 -9.13 11.37 2.06
C GLU A 275 -7.65 11.79 2.14
N TYR A 276 -6.78 10.83 2.41
CA TYR A 276 -5.33 11.05 2.39
C TYR A 276 -4.77 10.32 1.17
N LEU A 277 -4.54 11.07 0.11
CA LEU A 277 -3.96 10.56 -1.13
C LEU A 277 -2.45 10.45 -0.95
N VAL A 278 -1.89 9.32 -1.34
CA VAL A 278 -0.44 9.09 -1.38
C VAL A 278 0.00 9.18 -2.83
N VAL A 279 0.85 10.15 -3.12
CA VAL A 279 1.52 10.29 -4.41
C VAL A 279 2.99 9.95 -4.27
N GLN A 280 3.52 9.26 -5.27
CA GLN A 280 4.89 8.78 -5.29
C GLN A 280 5.55 9.17 -6.61
N ARG A 281 6.85 9.41 -6.55
CA ARG A 281 7.69 9.45 -7.74
C ARG A 281 9.05 8.86 -7.43
N LEU A 282 9.66 8.29 -8.46
CA LEU A 282 10.95 7.63 -8.37
C LEU A 282 12.03 8.52 -8.98
N CYS A 283 13.12 8.72 -8.24
CA CYS A 283 14.35 9.28 -8.78
C CYS A 283 15.25 8.10 -9.17
N LYS A 284 15.41 7.84 -10.48
CA LYS A 284 16.29 6.79 -10.99
C LYS A 284 17.60 7.44 -11.44
N ARG A 285 18.74 7.06 -10.86
CA ARG A 285 20.09 7.58 -11.22
C ARG A 285 20.11 9.11 -11.36
N GLY A 286 19.64 9.81 -10.33
CA GLY A 286 19.60 11.27 -10.31
C GLY A 286 18.52 11.93 -11.18
N LYS A 287 17.79 11.19 -12.02
CA LYS A 287 16.69 11.71 -12.84
C LYS A 287 15.36 11.51 -12.13
N MET A 288 14.64 12.60 -11.92
CA MET A 288 13.29 12.57 -11.34
C MET A 288 12.27 12.10 -12.38
N GLY A 289 11.52 11.05 -12.06
CA GLY A 289 10.37 10.61 -12.84
C GLY A 289 9.10 11.43 -12.56
N GLU A 290 8.02 11.03 -13.21
CA GLU A 290 6.70 11.66 -13.06
C GLU A 290 6.02 11.27 -11.74
N TRP A 291 5.06 12.10 -11.34
CA TRP A 291 4.22 11.81 -10.18
C TRP A 291 3.16 10.78 -10.53
N MET A 292 3.06 9.75 -9.70
CA MET A 292 2.08 8.69 -9.80
C MET A 292 1.24 8.61 -8.53
N VAL A 293 0.01 8.14 -8.64
CA VAL A 293 -0.80 7.78 -7.48
C VAL A 293 -0.31 6.44 -6.96
N TRP A 294 0.15 6.41 -5.71
CA TRP A 294 0.47 5.16 -5.02
C TRP A 294 -0.79 4.51 -4.46
N GLY A 295 -1.68 5.33 -3.88
CA GLY A 295 -2.93 4.85 -3.30
C GLY A 295 -3.52 5.85 -2.30
N THR A 296 -4.35 5.35 -1.41
CA THR A 296 -4.93 6.14 -0.31
C THR A 296 -4.55 5.53 1.03
N THR A 297 -4.50 6.36 2.07
CA THR A 297 -4.13 5.94 3.42
C THR A 297 -5.08 6.54 4.46
N ARG A 298 -4.89 6.13 5.72
CA ARG A 298 -5.70 6.54 6.87
C ARG A 298 -4.86 7.36 7.84
N GLU A 299 -5.57 8.07 8.71
CA GLU A 299 -4.95 8.71 9.87
C GLU A 299 -4.29 7.67 10.77
N SER A 300 -3.14 8.02 11.32
CA SER A 300 -2.41 7.21 12.29
C SER A 300 -3.18 7.17 13.61
N SER A 301 -3.04 6.06 14.34
CA SER A 301 -3.52 6.01 15.73
C SER A 301 -2.59 6.83 16.63
N VAL A 302 -3.11 7.23 17.79
CA VAL A 302 -2.33 7.94 18.81
C VAL A 302 -1.19 7.04 19.33
N GLU A 303 -1.47 5.75 19.48
CA GLU A 303 -0.52 4.72 19.94
C GLU A 303 0.65 4.58 18.97
N GLU A 304 0.38 4.42 17.67
CA GLU A 304 1.39 4.28 16.61
C GLU A 304 2.36 5.50 16.58
N ALA A 305 1.83 6.69 16.85
CA ALA A 305 2.60 7.92 16.88
C ALA A 305 3.53 8.04 18.10
N LEU A 306 3.17 7.41 19.22
CA LEU A 306 3.92 7.49 20.48
C LEU A 306 4.91 6.33 20.65
N GLU A 307 4.73 5.23 19.93
CA GLU A 307 5.64 4.08 19.88
C GLU A 307 6.84 4.26 18.93
N SER A 308 6.84 5.31 18.11
CA SER A 308 7.81 5.55 17.03
C SER A 308 8.84 6.66 17.29
#